data_AF-A0A5J4QD16-F1
#
_entry.id   AF-A0A5J4QD16-F1
#
_cell.length_a   1.000
_cell.length_b   1.000
_cell.length_c   1.000
_cell.angle_alpha   90.00
_cell.angle_beta   90.00
_cell.angle_gamma   90.00
#
_symmetry.space_group_name_H-M   'P 1'
#
loop_
_entity.id
_entity.type
_entity.pdbx_description
1 polymer ?
#
loop_
_entity_poly.entity_id
_entity_poly.type
_entity_poly.pdbx_seq_one_letter_code
_entity_poly.pdbx_strand_id
1 'polypeptide(L)'
;MLLGNGFSMAYDAKIFSYNALSTFIENSEDELLKQLFKSINTKNFEVIMQQLDLFANVAKVFNAEKSFIDMIHQTSENLKNSLIDAV
;
A
#
# COMPACT_ATOMS: atom_id res chain seq x y z
N MET A 1 -11.16 -23.78 28.26
CA MET A 1 -9.90 -23.39 27.56
C MET A 1 -10.29 -22.61 26.32
N LEU A 2 -9.98 -21.32 26.26
CA LEU A 2 -9.92 -20.54 25.00
C LEU A 2 -8.86 -19.44 25.21
N LEU A 3 -7.61 -19.90 25.34
CA LEU A 3 -6.45 -19.06 25.08
C LEU A 3 -6.25 -19.08 23.57
N GLY A 4 -6.38 -17.93 22.92
CA GLY A 4 -6.15 -17.77 21.49
C GLY A 4 -7.41 -17.32 20.77
N ASN A 5 -7.56 -16.00 20.59
CA ASN A 5 -8.38 -15.32 19.58
C ASN A 5 -8.24 -13.79 19.77
N GLY A 6 -7.02 -13.27 19.62
CA GLY A 6 -6.82 -11.81 19.72
C GLY A 6 -5.39 -11.32 19.52
N PHE A 7 -4.38 -12.15 19.82
CA PHE A 7 -2.97 -11.77 19.72
C PHE A 7 -2.26 -12.32 18.48
N SER A 8 -2.84 -13.30 17.78
CA SER A 8 -2.25 -13.87 16.55
C SER A 8 -2.50 -13.03 15.30
N MET A 9 -3.50 -12.14 15.29
CA MET A 9 -3.75 -11.24 14.16
C MET A 9 -2.71 -10.11 14.07
N ALA A 10 -2.20 -9.62 15.21
CA ALA A 10 -1.25 -8.51 15.24
C ALA A 10 0.20 -8.93 14.96
N TYR A 11 0.57 -10.18 15.27
CA TYR A 11 1.89 -10.71 14.94
C TYR A 11 2.00 -11.09 13.46
N ASP A 12 0.90 -11.58 12.86
CA ASP A 12 0.91 -12.03 11.47
C ASP A 12 0.61 -10.93 10.45
N ALA A 13 -0.06 -9.82 10.79
CA ALA A 13 -0.34 -8.79 9.79
C ALA A 13 0.92 -8.26 9.09
N LYS A 14 2.04 -8.08 9.81
CA LYS A 14 3.30 -7.60 9.21
C LYS A 14 3.98 -8.64 8.31
N ILE A 15 3.91 -9.92 8.66
CA ILE A 15 4.51 -11.01 7.85
C ILE A 15 3.60 -11.35 6.67
N PHE A 16 2.29 -11.38 6.90
CA PHE A 16 1.24 -11.54 5.90
C PHE A 16 1.27 -10.42 4.87
N SER A 17 1.25 -9.16 5.30
CA SER A 17 1.39 -8.01 4.40
C SER A 17 2.72 -8.04 3.66
N TYR A 18 3.83 -8.47 4.28
CA TYR A 18 5.11 -8.57 3.57
C TYR A 18 5.07 -9.63 2.46
N ASN A 19 4.59 -10.84 2.74
CA ASN A 19 4.58 -11.94 1.78
C ASN A 19 3.54 -11.73 0.67
N ALA A 20 2.32 -11.33 1.01
CA ALA A 20 1.26 -11.07 0.04
C ALA A 20 1.63 -9.91 -0.89
N LEU A 21 2.20 -8.83 -0.33
CA LEU A 21 2.57 -7.65 -1.11
C LEU A 21 3.83 -7.88 -1.96
N SER A 22 4.84 -8.58 -1.44
CA SER A 22 6.03 -8.94 -2.24
C SER A 22 5.62 -9.81 -3.43
N THR A 23 4.75 -10.81 -3.19
CA THR A 23 4.22 -11.69 -4.24
C THR A 23 3.34 -10.92 -5.22
N PHE A 24 2.50 -10.00 -4.74
CA PHE A 24 1.69 -9.14 -5.59
C PHE A 24 2.56 -8.26 -6.49
N ILE A 25 3.58 -7.60 -5.97
CA ILE A 25 4.46 -6.72 -6.77
C ILE A 25 5.26 -7.53 -7.80
N GLU A 26 5.69 -8.75 -7.46
CA GLU A 26 6.34 -9.66 -8.42
C GLU A 26 5.39 -10.06 -9.56
N ASN A 27 4.11 -10.32 -9.23
CA ASN A 27 3.09 -10.72 -10.20
C ASN A 27 2.36 -9.55 -10.88
N SER A 28 2.51 -8.32 -10.40
CA SER A 28 1.84 -7.15 -10.95
C SER A 28 2.48 -6.73 -12.26
N GLU A 29 1.67 -6.48 -13.28
CA GLU A 29 2.11 -5.90 -14.57
C GLU A 29 2.26 -4.37 -14.49
N ASP A 30 1.89 -3.76 -13.37
CA ASP A 30 1.92 -2.31 -13.18
C ASP A 30 3.35 -1.82 -12.85
N GLU A 31 4.01 -1.24 -13.87
CA GLU A 31 5.35 -0.67 -13.72
C GLU A 31 5.40 0.52 -12.74
N LEU A 32 4.33 1.31 -12.64
CA LEU A 32 4.27 2.46 -11.72
C LEU A 32 4.32 1.96 -10.28
N LEU A 33 3.57 0.90 -9.96
CA LEU A 33 3.62 0.25 -8.65
C LEU A 33 5.03 -0.28 -8.36
N LYS A 34 5.66 -1.01 -9.29
CA LYS A 34 7.04 -1.50 -9.10
C LYS A 34 8.02 -0.35 -8.80
N GLN A 35 7.91 0.77 -9.51
CA GLN A 35 8.75 1.94 -9.28
C GLN A 35 8.46 2.63 -7.94
N LEU A 36 7.19 2.78 -7.56
CA LEU A 36 6.78 3.36 -6.28
C LEU A 36 7.41 2.59 -5.10
N PHE A 37 7.31 1.27 -5.14
CA PHE A 37 7.86 0.39 -4.11
C PHE A 37 9.38 0.49 -4.01
N LYS A 38 10.06 0.55 -5.16
CA LYS A 38 11.51 0.74 -5.22
C LYS A 38 11.93 2.11 -4.67
N SER A 39 11.11 3.14 -4.90
CA SER A 39 11.37 4.51 -4.43
C SER A 39 11.20 4.64 -2.90
N ILE A 40 10.13 4.06 -2.35
CA ILE A 40 9.83 4.15 -0.91
C ILE A 40 10.72 3.20 -0.09
N ASN A 41 11.34 2.20 -0.73
CA ASN A 41 12.24 1.22 -0.11
C ASN A 41 11.62 0.53 1.12
N THR A 42 10.32 0.23 1.05
CA THR A 42 9.59 -0.49 2.08
C THR A 42 8.68 -1.52 1.46
N LYS A 43 8.43 -2.59 2.23
CA LYS A 43 7.42 -3.61 1.92
C LYS A 43 6.24 -3.52 2.89
N ASN A 44 6.20 -2.50 3.74
CA ASN A 44 5.07 -2.25 4.62
C ASN A 44 4.01 -1.43 3.87
N PHE A 45 2.91 -2.10 3.49
CA PHE A 45 1.80 -1.48 2.77
C PHE A 45 1.19 -0.29 3.52
N GLU A 46 1.05 -0.38 4.84
CA GLU A 46 0.48 0.70 5.64
C GLU A 46 1.34 1.97 5.52
N VAL A 47 2.66 1.81 5.52
CA VAL A 47 3.60 2.92 5.31
C VAL A 47 3.46 3.50 3.91
N ILE A 48 3.27 2.66 2.88
CA ILE A 48 3.11 3.12 1.49
C ILE A 48 1.82 3.91 1.32
N MET A 49 0.68 3.40 1.82
CA MET A 49 -0.58 4.14 1.80
C MET A 49 -0.48 5.47 2.52
N GLN A 50 0.11 5.48 3.73
CA GLN A 50 0.29 6.71 4.50
C GLN A 50 1.16 7.73 3.75
N GLN A 51 2.20 7.28 3.05
CA GLN A 51 3.04 8.18 2.25
C GLN A 51 2.32 8.72 1.02
N LEU A 52 1.50 7.91 0.34
CA LEU A 52 0.68 8.38 -0.79
C LEU A 52 -0.32 9.45 -0.32
N ASP A 53 -1.01 9.22 0.80
CA ASP A 53 -1.95 10.19 1.37
C ASP A 53 -1.24 11.48 1.82
N LEU A 54 -0.09 11.34 2.50
CA LEU A 54 0.73 12.48 2.88
C LEU A 54 1.16 13.28 1.65
N PHE A 55 1.63 12.60 0.61
CA PHE A 55 2.06 13.23 -0.63
C PHE A 55 0.91 13.93 -1.35
N ALA A 56 -0.28 13.33 -1.42
CA ALA A 56 -1.47 13.97 -1.98
C ALA A 56 -1.84 15.26 -1.20
N ASN A 57 -1.76 15.21 0.13
CA ASN A 57 -2.02 16.38 0.97
C ASN A 57 -0.96 17.48 0.79
N VAL A 58 0.31 17.12 0.69
CA VAL A 58 1.39 18.06 0.39
C VAL A 58 1.23 18.64 -1.02
N ALA A 59 0.91 17.83 -2.02
CA ALA A 59 0.66 18.27 -3.39
C ALA A 59 -0.50 19.26 -3.48
N LYS A 60 -1.58 19.06 -2.70
CA LYS A 60 -2.68 20.04 -2.56
C LYS A 60 -2.18 21.40 -2.07
N VAL A 61 -1.25 21.44 -1.10
CA VAL A 61 -0.67 22.69 -0.59
C VAL A 61 0.11 23.44 -1.66
N PHE A 62 0.75 22.72 -2.59
CA PHE A 62 1.46 23.31 -3.73
C PHE A 62 0.55 23.65 -4.92
N ASN A 63 -0.78 23.63 -4.76
CA ASN A 63 -1.76 23.79 -5.84
C ASN A 63 -1.49 22.86 -7.03
N ALA A 64 -1.07 21.62 -6.76
CA ALA A 64 -0.95 20.61 -7.81
C ALA A 64 -2.28 20.38 -8.52
N GLU A 65 -2.23 20.00 -9.78
CA GLU A 65 -3.42 19.77 -10.59
C GLU A 65 -4.28 18.67 -9.95
N LYS A 66 -5.60 18.87 -9.96
CA LYS A 66 -6.55 17.91 -9.40
C LYS A 66 -6.39 16.53 -10.03
N SER A 67 -6.13 16.45 -11.33
CA SER A 67 -5.89 15.19 -12.06
C SER A 67 -4.69 14.41 -11.49
N PHE A 68 -3.64 15.11 -11.05
CA PHE A 68 -2.46 14.51 -10.43
C PHE A 68 -2.77 13.99 -9.02
N ILE A 69 -3.54 14.75 -8.24
CA ILE A 69 -4.00 14.33 -6.91
C ILE A 69 -4.93 13.11 -7.01
N ASP A 70 -5.86 13.14 -7.97
CA ASP A 70 -6.79 12.04 -8.23
C ASP A 70 -6.03 10.77 -8.67
N MET A 71 -4.97 10.93 -9.48
CA MET A 71 -4.07 9.82 -9.86
C MET A 71 -3.44 9.17 -8.62
N ILE A 72 -2.93 9.96 -7.66
CA ILE A 72 -2.33 9.44 -6.43
C ILE A 72 -3.36 8.65 -5.60
N HIS A 73 -4.58 9.19 -5.44
CA HIS A 73 -5.65 8.51 -4.73
C HIS A 73 -6.08 7.23 -5.44
N GLN A 74 -6.14 7.23 -6.77
CA GLN A 74 -6.50 6.06 -7.55
C GLN A 74 -5.42 4.97 -7.48
N THR A 75 -4.13 5.34 -7.46
CA THR A 75 -3.06 4.39 -7.17
C THR A 75 -3.18 3.78 -5.78
N SER A 76 -3.56 4.56 -4.77
CA SER A 76 -3.78 4.08 -3.40
C SER A 76 -4.93 3.05 -3.33
N GLU A 77 -6.07 3.35 -3.96
CA GLU A 77 -7.22 2.44 -4.03
C GLU A 77 -6.94 1.18 -4.86
N ASN A 78 -6.22 1.31 -5.98
CA ASN A 78 -5.79 0.15 -6.76
C ASN A 78 -4.91 -0.77 -5.93
N LEU A 79 -3.95 -0.22 -5.18
CA LEU A 79 -3.06 -1.00 -4.31
C LEU A 79 -3.84 -1.72 -3.21
N LYS A 80 -4.87 -1.07 -2.66
CA LYS A 80 -5.76 -1.64 -1.65
C LYS A 80 -6.62 -2.78 -2.21
N ASN A 81 -7.23 -2.61 -3.39
CA ASN A 81 -8.02 -3.64 -4.05
C ASN A 81 -7.16 -4.85 -4.43
N SER A 82 -5.99 -4.58 -5.00
CA SER A 82 -5.01 -5.61 -5.34
C SER A 82 -4.54 -6.45 -4.15
N LEU A 83 -4.50 -5.86 -2.95
CA LEU A 83 -4.20 -6.60 -1.74
C LEU A 83 -5.34 -7.48 -1.28
N ILE A 84 -6.59 -7.03 -1.45
CA ILE A 84 -7.76 -7.86 -1.12
C ILE A 84 -7.80 -9.08 -2.04
N ASP A 85 -7.48 -8.91 -3.32
CA ASP A 85 -7.44 -10.01 -4.30
C ASP A 85 -6.27 -10.98 -4.09
N ALA A 86 -5.20 -10.55 -3.42
CA ALA A 86 -4.01 -11.37 -3.15
C ALA A 86 -4.12 -12.20 -1.85
N VAL A 87 -5.23 -12.10 -1.11
CA VAL A 87 -5.45 -12.65 0.23
C VAL A 87 -6.49 -13.76 0.23
#